data_AF-A0A024SGP3-F1
#
_entry.id   AF-A0A024SGP3-F1
#
_cell.length_a   1.000
_cell.length_b   1.000
_cell.length_c   1.000
_cell.angle_alpha   90.00
_cell.angle_beta   90.00
_cell.angle_gamma   90.00
#
_symmetry.space_group_name_H-M   'P 1'
#
loop_
_entity.id
_entity.type
_entity.pdbx_description
1 polymer ?
#
loop_
_entity_poly.entity_id
_entity_poly.type
_entity_poly.pdbx_seq_one_letter_code
_entity_poly.pdbx_strand_id
1 'polypeptide(L)'
;MSLSIKNETASIPEPRRGPKGGSTYRIRGVPLDWGKDQLQRHLELHEPDTQPTVKSLADEIDGNFKTATVNFLNPPSSEKTVRPWYIPLPETEESEFAVSSLPLRLDSGFIGMTTLFAPPVEDHEIDVIAVSGLGGHAYGSFKDKNGNYMWLQDALSSDLINVQTGRSMARIMIYGHKSTVPGSRSVQDIDDLATALHSNLLALVEGQRTRPIILMGHSLGGLIVKKTLITLSKSRSQEDQKLFRAIYGIVFFGVPHRGMDIASLIPMVGDGPNLPLIKSIGESSPALDLLQENFHPALGDQGQAEIICFYETAESPTAQQDKEGRWRMNGPPTVLVTKASAVHCRSWELDDIHVCPIARSHSEIVKFSPADSLYNDVQDRLLGLAQRAIGIQQRI
;
A
#
# COMPACT_ATOMS: atom_id res chain seq x y z
N MET A 1 -25.54 -65.64 -0.37
CA MET A 1 -26.17 -64.32 -0.63
C MET A 1 -26.02 -63.47 0.61
N SER A 2 -25.10 -62.52 0.58
CA SER A 2 -24.98 -61.46 1.60
C SER A 2 -24.20 -60.32 0.97
N LEU A 3 -24.94 -59.36 0.40
CA LEU A 3 -24.44 -58.10 -0.14
C LEU A 3 -24.13 -57.16 1.04
N SER A 4 -22.87 -56.79 1.23
CA SER A 4 -22.46 -55.78 2.20
C SER A 4 -22.43 -54.42 1.50
N ILE A 5 -23.37 -53.55 1.88
CA ILE A 5 -23.47 -52.16 1.42
C ILE A 5 -22.34 -51.36 2.09
N LYS A 6 -21.42 -50.80 1.30
CA LYS A 6 -20.47 -49.78 1.78
C LYS A 6 -21.13 -48.41 1.60
N ASN A 7 -21.48 -47.77 2.72
CA ASN A 7 -21.85 -46.36 2.74
C ASN A 7 -20.59 -45.50 2.53
N GLU A 8 -20.48 -44.86 1.37
CA GLU A 8 -19.57 -43.73 1.18
C GLU A 8 -20.12 -42.52 1.92
N THR A 9 -19.49 -42.18 3.04
CA THR A 9 -19.69 -40.88 3.69
C THR A 9 -18.80 -39.89 2.97
N ALA A 10 -19.41 -39.06 2.11
CA ALA A 10 -18.75 -37.92 1.50
C ALA A 10 -18.29 -36.97 2.61
N SER A 11 -16.98 -36.83 2.79
CA SER A 11 -16.39 -35.89 3.74
C SER A 11 -16.69 -34.46 3.27
N ILE A 12 -17.53 -33.76 4.04
CA ILE A 12 -17.78 -32.33 3.87
C ILE A 12 -16.43 -31.60 4.02
N PRO A 13 -16.02 -30.74 3.07
CA PRO A 13 -14.79 -29.97 3.22
C PRO A 13 -14.95 -29.05 4.44
N GLU A 14 -14.01 -29.14 5.39
CA GLU A 14 -14.00 -28.20 6.51
C GLU A 14 -13.91 -26.74 5.99
N PRO A 15 -14.65 -25.80 6.59
CA PRO A 15 -14.59 -24.41 6.20
C PRO A 15 -13.18 -23.88 6.39
N ARG A 16 -12.67 -23.19 5.37
CA ARG A 16 -11.40 -22.47 5.40
C ARG A 16 -11.41 -21.55 6.61
N ARG A 17 -10.57 -21.82 7.61
CA ARG A 17 -10.32 -20.87 8.71
C ARG A 17 -9.81 -19.57 8.10
N GLY A 18 -10.68 -18.56 8.07
CA GLY A 18 -10.30 -17.19 7.74
C GLY A 18 -9.24 -16.67 8.72
N PRO A 19 -8.47 -15.64 8.34
CA PRO A 19 -7.56 -15.00 9.27
C PRO A 19 -8.35 -14.51 10.49
N LYS A 20 -7.83 -14.75 11.70
CA LYS A 20 -8.40 -14.23 12.94
C LYS A 20 -8.25 -12.71 12.91
N GLY A 21 -9.30 -12.02 12.47
CA GLY A 21 -9.36 -10.58 12.22
C GLY A 21 -10.23 -10.34 10.98
N GLY A 22 -11.42 -9.76 11.15
CA GLY A 22 -12.41 -9.58 10.07
C GLY A 22 -11.83 -9.03 8.76
N SER A 23 -12.49 -9.34 7.65
CA SER A 23 -12.05 -8.90 6.33
C SER A 23 -12.34 -7.41 6.13
N THR A 24 -11.31 -6.62 5.81
CA THR A 24 -11.44 -5.20 5.47
C THR A 24 -11.62 -5.05 3.96
N TYR A 25 -12.57 -4.21 3.56
CA TYR A 25 -12.90 -3.89 2.18
C TYR A 25 -12.82 -2.39 1.94
N ARG A 26 -12.53 -2.03 0.70
CA ARG A 26 -12.62 -0.66 0.20
C ARG A 26 -13.99 -0.43 -0.41
N ILE A 27 -14.59 0.72 -0.11
CA ILE A 27 -15.77 1.23 -0.80
C ILE A 27 -15.37 2.49 -1.55
N ARG A 28 -15.81 2.61 -2.80
CA ARG A 28 -15.65 3.78 -3.64
C ARG A 28 -16.98 4.29 -4.17
N GLY A 29 -17.00 5.54 -4.61
CA GLY A 29 -18.19 6.19 -5.14
C GLY A 29 -19.16 6.67 -4.07
N VAL A 30 -18.69 6.84 -2.83
CA VAL A 30 -19.52 7.39 -1.76
C VAL A 30 -19.75 8.89 -2.05
N PRO A 31 -20.99 9.38 -2.05
CA PRO A 31 -21.27 10.79 -2.32
C PRO A 31 -20.54 11.76 -1.35
N LEU A 32 -20.22 12.97 -1.83
CA LEU A 32 -19.45 13.96 -1.07
C LEU A 32 -20.21 14.53 0.13
N ASP A 33 -21.53 14.51 0.08
CA ASP A 33 -22.44 14.93 1.15
C ASP A 33 -22.68 13.82 2.19
N TRP A 34 -22.28 12.58 1.91
CA TRP A 34 -22.47 11.48 2.84
C TRP A 34 -21.48 11.51 4.00
N GLY A 35 -22.03 11.36 5.21
CA GLY A 35 -21.26 11.13 6.43
C GLY A 35 -21.06 9.64 6.72
N LYS A 36 -20.18 9.36 7.69
CA LYS A 36 -19.86 8.00 8.14
C LYS A 36 -21.09 7.21 8.62
N ASP A 37 -21.96 7.84 9.39
CA ASP A 37 -23.19 7.21 9.92
C ASP A 37 -24.21 6.90 8.83
N GLN A 38 -24.29 7.74 7.80
CA GLN A 38 -25.18 7.51 6.67
C GLN A 38 -24.71 6.31 5.85
N LEU A 39 -23.41 6.26 5.53
CA LEU A 39 -22.81 5.10 4.86
C LEU A 39 -22.99 3.82 5.69
N GLN A 40 -22.77 3.88 7.00
CA GLN A 40 -22.97 2.74 7.91
C GLN A 40 -24.39 2.18 7.81
N ARG A 41 -25.42 3.04 7.97
CA ARG A 41 -26.83 2.61 7.87
C ARG A 41 -27.17 2.04 6.49
N HIS A 42 -26.63 2.64 5.42
CA HIS A 42 -26.85 2.14 4.06
C HIS A 42 -26.29 0.74 3.86
N LEU A 43 -25.10 0.46 4.40
CA LEU A 43 -24.50 -0.87 4.34
C LEU A 43 -25.26 -1.88 5.20
N GLU A 44 -25.71 -1.50 6.40
CA GLU A 44 -26.53 -2.36 7.26
C GLU A 44 -27.85 -2.76 6.60
N LEU A 45 -28.46 -1.86 5.83
CA LEU A 45 -29.69 -2.14 5.09
C LEU A 45 -29.47 -3.16 3.95
N HIS A 46 -28.36 -3.03 3.21
CA HIS A 46 -28.09 -3.84 2.03
C HIS A 46 -27.33 -5.14 2.32
N GLU A 47 -26.57 -5.21 3.41
CA GLU A 47 -25.78 -6.39 3.81
C GLU A 47 -25.95 -6.70 5.32
N PRO A 48 -27.19 -6.89 5.83
CA PRO A 48 -27.47 -6.98 7.27
C PRO A 48 -26.73 -8.14 7.97
N ASP A 49 -26.61 -9.29 7.30
CA ASP A 49 -25.97 -10.48 7.88
C ASP A 49 -24.45 -10.35 8.04
N THR A 50 -23.86 -9.38 7.35
CA THR A 50 -22.40 -9.18 7.29
C THR A 50 -21.86 -8.35 8.46
N GLN A 51 -22.73 -7.66 9.19
CA GLN A 51 -22.40 -6.72 10.27
C GLN A 51 -21.26 -5.77 9.84
N PRO A 52 -21.52 -4.89 8.87
CA PRO A 52 -20.53 -3.91 8.41
C PRO A 52 -20.13 -2.97 9.53
N THR A 53 -18.90 -2.48 9.50
CA THR A 53 -18.43 -1.40 10.36
C THR A 53 -17.52 -0.50 9.55
N VAL A 54 -18.00 0.72 9.27
CA VAL A 54 -17.21 1.74 8.58
C VAL A 54 -16.07 2.18 9.49
N LYS A 55 -14.83 2.00 9.03
CA LYS A 55 -13.60 2.32 9.75
C LYS A 55 -13.13 3.73 9.41
N SER A 56 -12.99 4.04 8.12
CA SER A 56 -12.65 5.37 7.62
C SER A 56 -13.57 5.82 6.50
N LEU A 57 -13.63 7.14 6.29
CA LEU A 57 -14.30 7.80 5.17
C LEU A 57 -13.48 9.06 4.85
N ALA A 58 -13.01 9.19 3.61
CA ALA A 58 -12.13 10.28 3.19
C ALA A 58 -12.39 10.65 1.73
N ASP A 59 -12.16 11.92 1.39
CA ASP A 59 -12.26 12.41 0.01
C ASP A 59 -11.19 11.74 -0.88
N GLU A 60 -11.58 11.29 -2.08
CA GLU A 60 -10.62 10.84 -3.08
C GLU A 60 -9.79 12.02 -3.62
N ILE A 61 -8.66 11.71 -4.26
CA ILE A 61 -7.72 12.73 -4.72
C ILE A 61 -8.36 13.68 -5.74
N ASP A 62 -9.23 13.15 -6.58
CA ASP A 62 -9.93 13.91 -7.61
C ASP A 62 -11.06 14.80 -7.06
N GLY A 63 -11.41 14.63 -5.79
CA GLY A 63 -12.48 15.39 -5.12
C GLY A 63 -13.90 15.06 -5.62
N ASN A 64 -14.08 14.01 -6.44
CA ASN A 64 -15.38 13.68 -7.03
C ASN A 64 -16.23 12.81 -6.10
N PHE A 65 -15.58 11.93 -5.33
CA PHE A 65 -16.23 10.98 -4.43
C PHE A 65 -15.43 10.80 -3.15
N LYS A 66 -16.04 10.17 -2.15
CA LYS A 66 -15.35 9.63 -0.98
C LYS A 66 -15.04 8.16 -1.16
N THR A 67 -13.93 7.74 -0.57
CA THR A 67 -13.55 6.35 -0.34
C THR A 67 -13.72 6.02 1.15
N ALA A 68 -14.15 4.79 1.44
CA ALA A 68 -14.23 4.28 2.80
C ALA A 68 -13.51 2.95 2.95
N THR A 69 -13.08 2.65 4.18
CA THR A 69 -12.71 1.28 4.57
C THR A 69 -13.79 0.71 5.49
N VAL A 70 -14.16 -0.54 5.28
CA VAL A 70 -15.22 -1.21 6.03
C VAL A 70 -14.75 -2.59 6.45
N ASN A 71 -14.94 -2.91 7.72
CA ASN A 71 -14.78 -4.26 8.23
C ASN A 71 -16.13 -4.96 8.20
N PHE A 72 -16.19 -6.16 7.64
CA PHE A 72 -17.35 -7.04 7.79
C PHE A 72 -16.98 -8.12 8.81
N LEU A 73 -17.74 -8.21 9.90
CA LEU A 73 -17.51 -9.23 10.92
C LEU A 73 -17.79 -10.62 10.35
N ASN A 74 -18.90 -10.74 9.61
CA ASN A 74 -19.20 -11.91 8.80
C ASN A 74 -18.89 -11.55 7.35
N PRO A 75 -17.80 -12.07 6.77
CA PRO A 75 -17.43 -11.68 5.42
C PRO A 75 -18.54 -12.05 4.42
N PRO A 76 -18.80 -11.20 3.41
CA PRO A 76 -19.75 -11.50 2.35
C PRO A 76 -19.35 -12.79 1.60
N SER A 77 -20.30 -13.37 0.86
CA SER A 77 -20.11 -14.65 0.17
C SER A 77 -18.82 -14.69 -0.66
N SER A 78 -18.23 -15.89 -0.81
CA SER A 78 -16.95 -16.06 -1.51
C SER A 78 -16.96 -15.46 -2.93
N GLU A 79 -18.09 -15.46 -3.62
CA GLU A 79 -18.24 -14.85 -4.94
C GLU A 79 -18.02 -13.32 -4.92
N LYS A 80 -18.58 -12.62 -3.92
CA LYS A 80 -18.37 -11.18 -3.69
C LYS A 80 -16.92 -10.87 -3.25
N THR A 81 -16.19 -11.85 -2.73
CA THR A 81 -14.78 -11.63 -2.34
C THR A 81 -13.79 -11.76 -3.51
N VAL A 82 -14.20 -12.39 -4.62
CA VAL A 82 -13.33 -12.60 -5.79
C VAL A 82 -13.41 -11.43 -6.77
N ARG A 83 -14.57 -10.76 -6.86
CA ARG A 83 -14.80 -9.65 -7.79
C ARG A 83 -15.43 -8.47 -7.06
N PRO A 84 -15.16 -7.24 -7.52
CA PRO A 84 -15.89 -6.09 -7.02
C PRO A 84 -17.39 -6.27 -7.18
N TRP A 85 -18.17 -5.82 -6.20
CA TRP A 85 -19.62 -5.79 -6.28
C TRP A 85 -20.15 -4.39 -6.00
N TYR A 86 -21.44 -4.20 -6.26
CA TYR A 86 -22.06 -2.89 -6.29
C TYR A 86 -23.29 -2.84 -5.39
N ILE A 87 -23.43 -1.74 -4.63
CA ILE A 87 -24.62 -1.42 -3.85
C ILE A 87 -25.24 -0.16 -4.45
N PRO A 88 -26.52 -0.19 -4.88
CA PRO A 88 -27.16 0.98 -5.46
C PRO A 88 -27.24 2.13 -4.45
N LEU A 89 -27.16 3.36 -4.94
CA LEU A 89 -27.48 4.54 -4.15
C LEU A 89 -29.01 4.72 -4.08
N PRO A 90 -29.55 5.37 -3.04
CA PRO A 90 -30.96 5.71 -2.96
C PRO A 90 -31.39 6.56 -4.17
N GLU A 91 -32.57 6.28 -4.73
CA GLU A 91 -33.16 7.11 -5.77
C GLU A 91 -33.54 8.47 -5.17
N THR A 92 -32.96 9.56 -5.68
CA THR A 92 -33.38 10.92 -5.35
C THR A 92 -34.44 11.37 -6.36
N GLU A 93 -35.61 11.83 -5.88
CA GLU A 93 -36.72 12.30 -6.74
C GLU A 93 -36.36 13.53 -7.59
N GLU A 94 -35.23 14.19 -7.34
CA GLU A 94 -34.75 15.35 -8.10
C GLU A 94 -33.47 15.03 -8.88
N SER A 95 -33.62 14.52 -10.11
CA SER A 95 -33.02 15.09 -11.33
C SER A 95 -32.90 14.05 -12.45
N GLU A 96 -33.63 14.27 -13.54
CA GLU A 96 -33.48 13.54 -14.81
C GLU A 96 -32.10 13.80 -15.50
N PHE A 97 -31.17 14.50 -14.83
CA PHE A 97 -29.88 14.92 -15.36
C PHE A 97 -28.68 14.78 -14.40
N ALA A 98 -28.81 14.16 -13.21
CA ALA A 98 -27.64 13.96 -12.35
C ALA A 98 -26.76 12.80 -12.85
N VAL A 99 -25.51 13.12 -13.14
CA VAL A 99 -24.40 12.19 -13.38
C VAL A 99 -23.94 11.49 -12.07
N SER A 100 -24.72 11.54 -10.97
CA SER A 100 -24.31 11.07 -9.63
C SER A 100 -24.93 9.74 -9.16
N SER A 101 -25.70 9.02 -9.99
CA SER A 101 -26.38 7.76 -9.60
C SER A 101 -25.52 6.49 -9.76
N LEU A 102 -24.19 6.61 -9.76
CA LEU A 102 -23.32 5.43 -9.82
C LEU A 102 -23.37 4.67 -8.48
N PRO A 103 -23.50 3.33 -8.50
CA PRO A 103 -23.56 2.56 -7.27
C PRO A 103 -22.23 2.60 -6.50
N LEU A 104 -22.31 2.39 -5.19
CA LEU A 104 -21.13 2.14 -4.37
C LEU A 104 -20.41 0.90 -4.88
N ARG A 105 -19.10 0.99 -5.10
CA ARG A 105 -18.27 -0.14 -5.53
C ARG A 105 -17.45 -0.66 -4.37
N LEU A 106 -17.61 -1.93 -4.04
CA LEU A 106 -16.89 -2.60 -2.96
C LEU A 106 -15.85 -3.57 -3.53
N ASP A 107 -14.63 -3.54 -3.02
CA ASP A 107 -13.60 -4.52 -3.37
C ASP A 107 -12.64 -4.81 -2.21
N SER A 108 -12.11 -6.03 -2.15
CA SER A 108 -11.06 -6.44 -1.21
C SER A 108 -9.67 -6.43 -1.84
N GLY A 109 -9.49 -5.85 -3.02
CA GLY A 109 -8.21 -5.89 -3.73
C GLY A 109 -7.32 -4.69 -3.42
N PHE A 110 -7.93 -3.53 -3.15
CA PHE A 110 -7.25 -2.26 -2.93
C PHE A 110 -6.27 -1.90 -4.07
N ILE A 111 -6.58 -2.30 -5.30
CA ILE A 111 -5.77 -1.97 -6.48
C ILE A 111 -5.99 -0.50 -6.86
N GLY A 112 -4.91 0.17 -7.25
CA GLY A 112 -4.87 1.62 -7.47
C GLY A 112 -4.74 2.40 -6.17
N MET A 113 -4.87 3.72 -6.27
CA MET A 113 -4.78 4.62 -5.12
C MET A 113 -5.95 4.44 -4.15
N THR A 114 -5.75 4.65 -2.85
CA THR A 114 -6.83 4.61 -1.85
C THR A 114 -6.52 5.63 -0.77
N THR A 115 -7.41 6.61 -0.58
CA THR A 115 -7.31 7.54 0.55
C THR A 115 -7.84 6.86 1.81
N LEU A 116 -6.99 6.78 2.84
CA LEU A 116 -7.34 6.20 4.14
C LEU A 116 -7.84 7.26 5.12
N PHE A 117 -7.28 8.45 5.01
CA PHE A 117 -7.60 9.61 5.82
C PHE A 117 -7.29 10.88 5.02
N ALA A 118 -8.17 11.88 5.11
CA ALA A 118 -7.94 13.22 4.60
C ALA A 118 -8.32 14.22 5.71
N PRO A 119 -7.41 15.14 6.09
CA PRO A 119 -7.74 16.22 7.01
C PRO A 119 -8.63 17.26 6.31
N PRO A 120 -9.28 18.16 7.08
CA PRO A 120 -9.95 19.34 6.51
C PRO A 120 -9.02 20.12 5.55
N VAL A 121 -9.58 20.75 4.52
CA VAL A 121 -8.80 21.40 3.45
C VAL A 121 -7.87 22.49 3.99
N GLU A 122 -8.30 23.20 5.03
CA GLU A 122 -7.55 24.23 5.73
C GLU A 122 -6.36 23.67 6.52
N ASP A 123 -6.46 22.44 7.00
CA ASP A 123 -5.45 21.75 7.81
C ASP A 123 -4.57 20.83 6.96
N HIS A 124 -5.02 20.41 5.77
CA HIS A 124 -4.24 19.61 4.83
C HIS A 124 -3.00 20.39 4.45
N GLU A 125 -1.81 19.87 4.71
CA GLU A 125 -0.54 20.48 4.32
C GLU A 125 0.36 19.55 3.52
N ILE A 126 0.23 18.24 3.70
CA ILE A 126 1.11 17.24 3.10
C ILE A 126 0.36 16.00 2.65
N ASP A 127 0.86 15.34 1.61
CA ASP A 127 0.38 14.05 1.12
C ASP A 127 1.39 12.94 1.44
N VAL A 128 0.91 11.82 1.97
CA VAL A 128 1.73 10.65 2.29
C VAL A 128 1.15 9.44 1.56
N ILE A 129 1.95 8.79 0.70
CA ILE A 129 1.54 7.62 -0.08
C ILE A 129 2.42 6.43 0.23
N ALA A 130 1.83 5.32 0.65
CA ALA A 130 2.55 4.06 0.86
C ALA A 130 2.29 3.04 -0.26
N VAL A 131 3.36 2.49 -0.83
CA VAL A 131 3.36 1.56 -1.95
C VAL A 131 3.78 0.17 -1.45
N SER A 132 2.89 -0.81 -1.62
CA SER A 132 3.14 -2.19 -1.15
C SER A 132 4.16 -2.96 -2.00
N GLY A 133 4.73 -4.01 -1.43
CA GLY A 133 5.69 -4.90 -2.10
C GLY A 133 5.08 -5.93 -3.05
N LEU A 134 5.94 -6.82 -3.55
CA LEU A 134 5.59 -7.94 -4.43
C LEU A 134 4.61 -8.88 -3.75
N GLY A 135 3.51 -9.21 -4.42
CA GLY A 135 2.47 -10.11 -3.89
C GLY A 135 1.74 -9.56 -2.66
N GLY A 136 2.05 -8.33 -2.24
CA GLY A 136 1.49 -7.69 -1.07
C GLY A 136 0.11 -7.11 -1.37
N HIS A 137 -0.87 -7.42 -0.51
CA HIS A 137 -2.14 -6.71 -0.51
C HIS A 137 -1.92 -5.29 0.04
N ALA A 138 -2.35 -4.23 -0.66
CA ALA A 138 -2.02 -2.85 -0.29
C ALA A 138 -2.37 -2.51 1.16
N TYR A 139 -3.64 -2.73 1.58
CA TYR A 139 -4.05 -2.52 2.97
C TYR A 139 -3.40 -3.52 3.94
N GLY A 140 -3.47 -4.82 3.62
CA GLY A 140 -2.94 -5.91 4.44
C GLY A 140 -1.42 -5.89 4.64
N SER A 141 -0.63 -5.23 3.79
CA SER A 141 0.82 -5.12 3.94
C SER A 141 1.18 -4.30 5.17
N PHE A 142 0.42 -3.23 5.44
CA PHE A 142 0.62 -2.31 6.57
C PHE A 142 -0.28 -2.63 7.77
N LYS A 143 -1.11 -3.68 7.68
CA LYS A 143 -1.97 -4.14 8.78
C LYS A 143 -1.19 -5.06 9.72
N ASP A 144 -1.45 -4.95 11.01
CA ASP A 144 -1.03 -5.91 12.03
C ASP A 144 -1.40 -7.34 11.60
N LYS A 145 -0.51 -8.29 11.89
CA LYS A 145 -0.62 -9.70 11.49
C LYS A 145 -1.81 -10.39 12.13
N ASN A 146 -2.13 -10.03 13.38
CA ASN A 146 -3.13 -10.73 14.20
C ASN A 146 -4.37 -9.90 14.50
N GLY A 147 -4.50 -8.73 13.85
CA GLY A 147 -5.53 -7.75 14.18
C GLY A 147 -6.11 -7.04 12.97
N ASN A 148 -6.97 -6.07 13.26
CA ASN A 148 -7.53 -5.15 12.27
C ASN A 148 -6.92 -3.75 12.34
N TYR A 149 -5.87 -3.61 13.16
CA TYR A 149 -5.13 -2.37 13.31
C TYR A 149 -4.23 -2.15 12.10
N MET A 150 -4.37 -1.00 11.45
CA MET A 150 -3.61 -0.59 10.29
C MET A 150 -3.01 0.78 10.58
N TRP A 151 -1.74 0.80 11.00
CA TRP A 151 -1.10 1.98 11.60
C TRP A 151 -1.13 3.24 10.72
N LEU A 152 -1.12 3.11 9.39
CA LEU A 152 -1.26 4.27 8.49
C LEU A 152 -2.61 4.98 8.67
N GLN A 153 -3.67 4.20 8.89
CA GLN A 153 -5.02 4.71 9.07
C GLN A 153 -5.34 5.02 10.53
N ASP A 154 -4.96 4.12 11.44
CA ASP A 154 -5.40 4.12 12.84
C ASP A 154 -4.44 4.88 13.78
N ALA A 155 -3.26 5.33 13.31
CA ALA A 155 -2.30 6.11 14.10
C ALA A 155 -1.69 7.28 13.31
N LEU A 156 -1.04 7.00 12.17
CA LEU A 156 -0.30 8.02 11.41
C LEU A 156 -1.17 9.22 11.01
N SER A 157 -2.46 8.99 10.77
CA SER A 157 -3.47 10.02 10.49
C SER A 157 -3.59 11.06 11.61
N SER A 158 -3.44 10.66 12.87
CA SER A 158 -3.43 11.53 14.05
C SER A 158 -2.04 11.95 14.51
N ASP A 159 -0.99 11.26 14.07
CA ASP A 159 0.38 11.50 14.55
C ASP A 159 1.14 12.55 13.73
N LEU A 160 0.80 12.71 12.45
CA LEU A 160 1.33 13.79 11.61
C LEU A 160 0.52 15.07 11.84
N ILE A 161 0.90 15.80 12.88
CA ILE A 161 0.25 17.05 13.29
C ILE A 161 1.05 18.30 12.91
N ASN A 162 0.34 19.39 12.63
CA ASN A 162 0.93 20.71 12.62
C ASN A 162 1.18 21.16 14.07
N VAL A 163 2.42 21.54 14.39
CA VAL A 163 2.86 21.90 15.76
C VAL A 163 2.21 23.16 16.32
N GLN A 164 1.70 24.05 15.47
CA GLN A 164 1.05 25.30 15.85
C GLN A 164 -0.45 25.09 16.12
N THR A 165 -1.13 24.29 15.30
CA THR A 165 -2.57 24.06 15.43
C THR A 165 -2.91 22.83 16.27
N GLY A 166 -1.97 21.89 16.42
CA GLY A 166 -2.19 20.60 17.07
C GLY A 166 -3.11 19.66 16.28
N ARG A 167 -3.41 19.98 15.01
CA ARG A 167 -4.32 19.22 14.16
C ARG A 167 -3.56 18.36 13.16
N SER A 168 -4.18 17.24 12.77
CA SER A 168 -3.69 16.38 11.69
C SER A 168 -3.54 17.17 10.40
N MET A 169 -2.36 17.09 9.79
CA MET A 169 -2.02 17.86 8.58
C MET A 169 -1.83 17.01 7.33
N ALA A 170 -1.79 15.68 7.48
CA ALA A 170 -1.42 14.77 6.40
C ALA A 170 -2.62 14.00 5.85
N ARG A 171 -2.80 14.04 4.52
CA ARG A 171 -3.64 13.07 3.82
C ARG A 171 -2.85 11.77 3.64
N ILE A 172 -3.40 10.66 4.11
CA ILE A 172 -2.72 9.36 4.10
C ILE A 172 -3.35 8.45 3.06
N MET A 173 -2.51 7.88 2.19
CA MET A 173 -2.94 7.07 1.06
C MET A 173 -2.09 5.80 0.92
N ILE A 174 -2.68 4.78 0.31
CA ILE A 174 -1.98 3.56 -0.11
C ILE A 174 -2.17 3.34 -1.61
N TYR A 175 -1.18 2.76 -2.26
CA TYR A 175 -1.26 2.32 -3.65
C TYR A 175 -1.06 0.82 -3.77
N GLY A 176 -2.05 0.13 -4.34
CA GLY A 176 -1.98 -1.29 -4.63
C GLY A 176 -1.75 -1.59 -6.11
N HIS A 177 -0.95 -2.62 -6.38
CA HIS A 177 -0.69 -3.13 -7.73
C HIS A 177 -0.84 -4.65 -7.77
N LYS A 178 -1.12 -5.19 -8.96
CA LYS A 178 -1.30 -6.64 -9.15
C LYS A 178 0.06 -7.31 -9.36
N SER A 179 0.61 -7.84 -8.28
CA SER A 179 1.91 -8.52 -8.29
C SER A 179 1.90 -9.89 -7.61
N THR A 180 0.75 -10.57 -7.60
CA THR A 180 0.62 -11.94 -7.09
C THR A 180 1.73 -12.84 -7.68
N VAL A 181 2.34 -13.67 -6.84
CA VAL A 181 3.48 -14.52 -7.23
C VAL A 181 3.02 -15.87 -7.80
N PRO A 182 2.35 -16.75 -7.02
CA PRO A 182 1.95 -18.05 -7.55
C PRO A 182 0.74 -17.92 -8.49
N GLY A 183 0.80 -18.59 -9.65
CA GLY A 183 -0.32 -18.67 -10.59
C GLY A 183 -0.68 -17.34 -11.27
N SER A 184 0.22 -16.35 -11.23
CA SER A 184 0.03 -15.07 -11.90
C SER A 184 -0.04 -15.23 -13.41
N ARG A 185 -0.89 -14.44 -14.06
CA ARG A 185 -0.92 -14.29 -15.52
C ARG A 185 -0.36 -12.94 -15.98
N SER A 186 0.18 -12.15 -15.05
CA SER A 186 0.75 -10.85 -15.37
C SER A 186 2.14 -11.00 -15.98
N VAL A 187 2.41 -10.23 -17.03
CA VAL A 187 3.74 -10.06 -17.63
C VAL A 187 4.38 -8.72 -17.23
N GLN A 188 3.74 -7.97 -16.32
CA GLN A 188 4.20 -6.63 -15.95
C GLN A 188 5.59 -6.66 -15.33
N ASP A 189 6.42 -5.69 -15.70
CA ASP A 189 7.71 -5.44 -15.09
C ASP A 189 7.72 -4.19 -14.19
N ILE A 190 8.91 -3.76 -13.74
CA ILE A 190 9.05 -2.58 -12.88
C ILE A 190 8.65 -1.30 -13.62
N ASP A 191 8.93 -1.21 -14.93
CA ASP A 191 8.61 -0.06 -15.77
C ASP A 191 7.09 0.09 -15.94
N ASP A 192 6.38 -1.00 -16.19
CA ASP A 192 4.91 -1.03 -16.28
C ASP A 192 4.27 -0.59 -14.97
N LEU A 193 4.76 -1.12 -13.85
CA LEU A 193 4.26 -0.79 -12.51
C LEU A 193 4.53 0.68 -12.15
N ALA A 194 5.71 1.19 -12.52
CA ALA A 194 6.08 2.60 -12.29
C ALA A 194 5.25 3.56 -13.15
N THR A 195 4.92 3.18 -14.39
CA THR A 195 4.02 3.93 -15.27
C THR A 195 2.62 4.00 -14.67
N ALA A 196 2.11 2.87 -14.16
CA ALA A 196 0.80 2.84 -13.51
C ALA A 196 0.76 3.70 -12.22
N LEU A 197 1.82 3.69 -11.41
CA LEU A 197 1.94 4.56 -10.23
C LEU A 197 1.99 6.04 -10.65
N HIS A 198 2.83 6.37 -11.64
CA HIS A 198 2.97 7.71 -12.21
C HIS A 198 1.61 8.30 -12.60
N SER A 199 0.81 7.57 -13.39
CA SER A 199 -0.53 8.06 -13.80
C SER A 199 -1.47 8.32 -12.63
N ASN A 200 -1.36 7.58 -11.52
CA ASN A 200 -2.19 7.81 -10.34
C ASN A 200 -1.71 9.01 -9.50
N LEU A 201 -0.41 9.35 -9.57
CA LEU A 201 0.15 10.49 -8.84
C LEU A 201 -0.15 11.84 -9.51
N LEU A 202 -0.40 11.86 -10.83
CA LEU A 202 -0.71 13.10 -11.55
C LEU A 202 -1.95 13.81 -11.00
N ALA A 203 -2.95 13.06 -10.52
CA ALA A 203 -4.14 13.61 -9.88
C ALA A 203 -3.83 14.52 -8.67
N LEU A 204 -2.68 14.33 -8.00
CA LEU A 204 -2.24 15.17 -6.88
C LEU A 204 -1.85 16.59 -7.29
N VAL A 205 -1.57 16.82 -8.58
CA VAL A 205 -1.12 18.11 -9.10
C VAL A 205 -2.07 18.78 -10.08
N GLU A 206 -3.21 18.14 -10.38
CA GLU A 206 -4.29 18.72 -11.18
C GLU A 206 -5.03 19.85 -10.45
N GLY A 207 -5.07 19.80 -9.12
CA GLY A 207 -5.73 20.81 -8.29
C GLY A 207 -5.01 22.18 -8.24
N GLN A 208 -5.71 23.17 -7.71
CA GLN A 208 -5.20 24.54 -7.55
C GLN A 208 -3.95 24.62 -6.65
N ARG A 209 -3.90 23.79 -5.60
CA ARG A 209 -2.80 23.76 -4.65
C ARG A 209 -2.13 22.39 -4.65
N THR A 210 -0.87 22.36 -5.05
CA THR A 210 0.01 21.22 -4.86
C THR A 210 0.56 21.24 -3.43
N ARG A 211 0.62 20.09 -2.79
CA ARG A 211 1.19 19.89 -1.45
C ARG A 211 2.51 19.13 -1.57
N PRO A 212 3.42 19.23 -0.59
CA PRO A 212 4.58 18.37 -0.56
C PRO A 212 4.13 16.92 -0.41
N ILE A 213 4.89 16.01 -1.00
CA ILE A 213 4.58 14.59 -1.06
C ILE A 213 5.69 13.80 -0.39
N ILE A 214 5.30 12.86 0.47
CA ILE A 214 6.15 11.80 0.98
C ILE A 214 5.73 10.47 0.34
N LEU A 215 6.66 9.82 -0.35
CA LEU A 215 6.47 8.48 -0.92
C LEU A 215 7.14 7.46 -0.02
N MET A 216 6.38 6.47 0.44
CA MET A 216 6.87 5.33 1.20
C MET A 216 6.79 4.07 0.35
N GLY A 217 7.88 3.32 0.23
CA GLY A 217 7.92 2.08 -0.54
C GLY A 217 8.40 0.91 0.31
N HIS A 218 7.64 -0.18 0.34
CA HIS A 218 8.07 -1.45 0.93
C HIS A 218 8.52 -2.42 -0.15
N SER A 219 9.71 -3.02 0.00
CA SER A 219 10.21 -4.06 -0.92
C SER A 219 10.13 -3.58 -2.39
N LEU A 220 9.54 -4.35 -3.32
CA LEU A 220 9.28 -3.94 -4.71
C LEU A 220 8.62 -2.55 -4.83
N GLY A 221 7.75 -2.15 -3.89
CA GLY A 221 7.10 -0.85 -3.89
C GLY A 221 8.09 0.31 -3.89
N GLY A 222 9.24 0.16 -3.24
CA GLY A 222 10.31 1.16 -3.30
C GLY A 222 11.05 1.21 -4.63
N LEU A 223 11.19 0.08 -5.33
CA LEU A 223 11.76 0.06 -6.68
C LEU A 223 10.82 0.73 -7.70
N ILE A 224 9.50 0.53 -7.54
CA ILE A 224 8.47 1.23 -8.31
C ILE A 224 8.61 2.75 -8.09
N VAL A 225 8.67 3.19 -6.82
CA VAL A 225 8.89 4.61 -6.46
C VAL A 225 10.17 5.17 -7.10
N LYS A 226 11.29 4.45 -6.99
CA LYS A 226 12.57 4.86 -7.62
C LYS A 226 12.41 5.07 -9.12
N LYS A 227 11.82 4.09 -9.80
CA LYS A 227 11.63 4.15 -11.25
C LYS A 227 10.73 5.32 -11.65
N THR A 228 9.62 5.53 -10.94
CA THR A 228 8.73 6.67 -11.16
C THR A 228 9.46 8.00 -11.01
N LEU A 229 10.30 8.17 -9.97
CA LEU A 229 11.08 9.40 -9.76
C LEU A 229 12.11 9.64 -10.86
N ILE A 230 12.79 8.59 -11.34
CA ILE A 230 13.72 8.70 -12.48
C ILE A 230 12.99 9.10 -13.76
N THR A 231 11.78 8.58 -14.00
CA THR A 231 10.96 8.96 -15.15
C THR A 231 10.54 10.42 -15.05
N LEU A 232 10.04 10.84 -13.89
CA LEU A 232 9.62 12.22 -13.63
C LEU A 232 10.77 13.22 -13.81
N SER A 233 11.96 12.94 -13.30
CA SER A 233 13.11 13.84 -13.42
C SER A 233 13.59 14.05 -14.85
N LYS A 234 13.33 13.08 -15.74
CA LYS A 234 13.67 13.15 -17.18
C LYS A 234 12.55 13.75 -18.02
N SER A 235 11.37 13.97 -17.46
CA SER A 235 10.21 14.46 -18.20
C SER A 235 10.29 15.96 -18.48
N ARG A 236 9.76 16.33 -19.65
CA ARG A 236 9.58 17.74 -20.06
C ARG A 236 8.16 18.22 -19.88
N SER A 237 7.24 17.36 -19.45
CA SER A 237 5.86 17.75 -19.14
C SER A 237 5.83 18.69 -17.94
N GLN A 238 5.04 19.76 -18.02
CA GLN A 238 4.89 20.71 -16.92
C GLN A 238 4.24 20.05 -15.70
N GLU A 239 3.29 19.14 -15.91
CA GLU A 239 2.62 18.38 -14.84
C GLU A 239 3.61 17.45 -14.14
N ASP A 240 4.44 16.73 -14.90
CA ASP A 240 5.48 15.87 -14.34
C ASP A 240 6.50 16.67 -13.54
N GLN A 241 6.94 17.83 -14.04
CA GLN A 241 7.86 18.70 -13.30
C GLN A 241 7.22 19.29 -12.04
N LYS A 242 5.92 19.59 -12.09
CA LYS A 242 5.14 20.04 -10.92
C LYS A 242 5.05 18.94 -9.88
N LEU A 243 4.72 17.71 -10.28
CA LEU A 243 4.67 16.53 -9.43
C LEU A 243 6.05 16.19 -8.85
N PHE A 244 7.09 16.21 -9.68
CA PHE A 244 8.45 15.91 -9.26
C PHE A 244 8.94 16.88 -8.17
N ARG A 245 8.73 18.18 -8.36
CA ARG A 245 9.08 19.21 -7.34
C ARG A 245 8.25 19.11 -6.06
N ALA A 246 7.06 18.53 -6.13
CA ALA A 246 6.22 18.31 -4.96
C ALA A 246 6.72 17.14 -4.12
N ILE A 247 7.38 16.14 -4.71
CA ILE A 247 7.91 14.99 -3.99
C ILE A 247 9.20 15.38 -3.28
N TYR A 248 9.13 15.44 -1.95
CA TYR A 248 10.25 15.80 -1.10
C TYR A 248 10.77 14.59 -0.32
N GLY A 249 9.88 13.89 0.39
CA GLY A 249 10.27 12.81 1.28
C GLY A 249 10.19 11.45 0.60
N ILE A 250 11.21 10.62 0.79
CA ILE A 250 11.26 9.26 0.27
C ILE A 250 11.61 8.33 1.42
N VAL A 251 10.75 7.37 1.71
CA VAL A 251 10.94 6.42 2.81
C VAL A 251 10.94 5.00 2.28
N PHE A 252 12.01 4.26 2.51
CA PHE A 252 12.18 2.91 2.04
C PHE A 252 12.14 1.92 3.20
N PHE A 253 11.34 0.86 3.06
CA PHE A 253 11.30 -0.25 4.00
C PHE A 253 11.76 -1.53 3.30
N GLY A 254 12.97 -2.00 3.64
CA GLY A 254 13.54 -3.24 3.11
C GLY A 254 13.62 -3.29 1.58
N VAL A 255 13.83 -2.16 0.91
CA VAL A 255 13.76 -2.12 -0.56
C VAL A 255 15.02 -2.76 -1.14
N PRO A 256 14.92 -3.78 -2.01
CA PRO A 256 16.09 -4.52 -2.48
C PRO A 256 16.82 -3.76 -3.59
N HIS A 257 17.51 -2.68 -3.25
CA HIS A 257 18.20 -1.83 -4.21
C HIS A 257 19.36 -2.54 -4.93
N ARG A 258 19.94 -3.57 -4.30
CA ARG A 258 20.99 -4.44 -4.87
C ARG A 258 20.54 -5.90 -4.98
N GLY A 259 19.23 -6.13 -4.89
CA GLY A 259 18.62 -7.46 -5.00
C GLY A 259 18.20 -8.06 -3.66
N MET A 260 17.35 -9.07 -3.75
CA MET A 260 16.91 -9.90 -2.62
C MET A 260 17.14 -11.39 -2.90
N ASP A 261 17.12 -12.20 -1.85
CA ASP A 261 17.04 -13.65 -1.99
C ASP A 261 15.67 -14.03 -2.57
N ILE A 262 15.70 -14.52 -3.82
CA ILE A 262 14.52 -14.98 -4.56
C ILE A 262 14.44 -16.49 -4.67
N ALA A 263 15.34 -17.25 -4.01
CA ALA A 263 15.45 -18.70 -4.18
C ALA A 263 14.13 -19.41 -3.86
N SER A 264 13.40 -18.97 -2.83
CA SER A 264 12.08 -19.53 -2.51
C SER A 264 10.94 -19.04 -3.40
N LEU A 265 11.12 -17.93 -4.12
CA LEU A 265 10.11 -17.36 -5.02
C LEU A 265 10.13 -18.02 -6.40
N ILE A 266 11.31 -18.43 -6.89
CA ILE A 266 11.48 -19.06 -8.20
C ILE A 266 10.59 -20.31 -8.36
N PRO A 267 10.54 -21.27 -7.41
CA PRO A 267 9.64 -22.42 -7.49
C PRO A 267 8.15 -22.06 -7.48
N MET A 268 7.76 -20.96 -6.82
CA MET A 268 6.36 -20.51 -6.78
C MET A 268 5.85 -20.08 -8.14
N VAL A 269 6.74 -19.51 -8.95
CA VAL A 269 6.43 -19.00 -10.28
C VAL A 269 6.62 -20.08 -11.35
N GLY A 270 7.63 -20.93 -11.21
CA GLY A 270 8.02 -21.87 -12.27
C GLY A 270 8.32 -21.11 -13.57
N ASP A 271 7.81 -21.62 -14.69
CA ASP A 271 7.89 -20.96 -16.01
C ASP A 271 6.74 -19.95 -16.23
N GLY A 272 6.16 -19.42 -15.15
CA GLY A 272 5.07 -18.46 -15.19
C GLY A 272 5.46 -17.11 -15.81
N PRO A 273 4.48 -16.35 -16.33
CA PRO A 273 4.72 -15.11 -17.06
C PRO A 273 5.35 -13.98 -16.22
N ASN A 274 5.23 -14.04 -14.90
CA ASN A 274 5.82 -13.08 -13.97
C ASN A 274 7.27 -13.42 -13.56
N LEU A 275 7.87 -14.51 -14.09
CA LEU A 275 9.26 -14.86 -13.81
C LEU A 275 10.26 -13.73 -14.10
N PRO A 276 10.13 -12.95 -15.20
CA PRO A 276 11.03 -11.81 -15.46
C PRO A 276 11.02 -10.77 -14.33
N LEU A 277 9.85 -10.44 -13.78
CA LEU A 277 9.72 -9.51 -12.64
C LEU A 277 10.39 -10.08 -11.37
N ILE A 278 10.25 -11.39 -11.11
CA ILE A 278 10.89 -12.01 -9.95
C ILE A 278 12.42 -12.00 -10.10
N LYS A 279 12.92 -12.29 -11.29
CA LYS A 279 14.37 -12.22 -11.57
C LYS A 279 14.89 -10.79 -11.52
N SER A 280 14.09 -9.80 -11.90
CA SER A 280 14.52 -8.40 -11.92
C SER A 280 14.72 -7.79 -10.53
N ILE A 281 14.14 -8.39 -9.48
CA ILE A 281 14.38 -7.99 -8.08
C ILE A 281 15.44 -8.85 -7.37
N GLY A 282 15.98 -9.87 -8.04
CA GLY A 282 17.03 -10.72 -7.50
C GLY A 282 18.40 -10.04 -7.48
N GLU A 283 19.35 -10.68 -6.80
CA GLU A 283 20.75 -10.28 -6.83
C GLU A 283 21.32 -10.29 -8.26
N SER A 284 22.24 -9.36 -8.55
CA SER A 284 22.87 -9.22 -9.88
C SER A 284 21.90 -8.95 -11.04
N SER A 285 20.77 -8.29 -10.75
CA SER A 285 19.80 -7.88 -11.77
C SER A 285 20.24 -6.60 -12.51
N PRO A 286 20.35 -6.62 -13.86
CA PRO A 286 20.66 -5.42 -14.64
C PRO A 286 19.65 -4.29 -14.47
N ALA A 287 18.39 -4.63 -14.17
CA ALA A 287 17.36 -3.64 -13.90
C ALA A 287 17.67 -2.84 -12.62
N LEU A 288 18.23 -3.50 -11.60
CA LEU A 288 18.60 -2.84 -10.36
C LEU A 288 19.85 -1.97 -10.52
N ASP A 289 20.83 -2.43 -11.31
CA ASP A 289 22.02 -1.63 -11.64
C ASP A 289 21.63 -0.29 -12.29
N LEU A 290 20.73 -0.35 -13.29
CA LEU A 290 20.20 0.85 -13.95
C LEU A 290 19.46 1.77 -12.96
N LEU A 291 18.64 1.21 -12.05
CA LEU A 291 17.98 2.01 -11.02
C LEU A 291 18.99 2.64 -10.07
N GLN A 292 20.03 1.92 -9.67
CA GLN A 292 21.07 2.38 -8.77
C GLN A 292 21.83 3.58 -9.37
N GLU A 293 22.27 3.45 -10.63
CA GLU A 293 23.01 4.47 -11.35
C GLU A 293 22.21 5.76 -11.57
N ASN A 294 20.91 5.63 -11.88
CA ASN A 294 20.09 6.77 -12.27
C ASN A 294 19.37 7.46 -11.10
N PHE A 295 19.23 6.80 -9.94
CA PHE A 295 18.39 7.31 -8.86
C PHE A 295 18.96 8.55 -8.16
N HIS A 296 20.23 8.54 -7.73
CA HIS A 296 20.80 9.73 -7.07
C HIS A 296 20.86 10.95 -7.99
N PRO A 297 21.31 10.84 -9.26
CA PRO A 297 21.25 11.97 -10.20
C PRO A 297 19.83 12.50 -10.41
N ALA A 298 18.81 11.63 -10.37
CA ALA A 298 17.43 12.05 -10.54
C ALA A 298 16.93 12.96 -9.42
N LEU A 299 17.41 12.81 -8.18
CA LEU A 299 16.93 13.56 -7.01
C LEU A 299 17.57 14.93 -6.78
N GLY A 300 18.57 15.27 -7.60
CA GLY A 300 19.30 16.53 -7.50
C GLY A 300 20.11 16.68 -6.20
N ASP A 301 20.38 17.94 -5.85
CA ASP A 301 21.31 18.31 -4.79
C ASP A 301 20.69 18.24 -3.38
N GLN A 302 21.54 18.42 -2.36
CA GLN A 302 21.13 18.43 -0.97
C GLN A 302 20.02 19.46 -0.71
N GLY A 303 18.95 19.01 -0.04
CA GLY A 303 17.80 19.84 0.33
C GLY A 303 16.63 19.81 -0.67
N GLN A 304 16.79 19.22 -1.87
CA GLN A 304 15.69 19.10 -2.83
C GLN A 304 14.75 17.92 -2.53
N ALA A 305 15.30 16.85 -1.97
CA ALA A 305 14.58 15.68 -1.49
C ALA A 305 15.34 15.09 -0.30
N GLU A 306 14.70 14.22 0.48
CA GLU A 306 15.30 13.54 1.62
C GLU A 306 14.92 12.06 1.65
N ILE A 307 15.90 11.18 1.89
CA ILE A 307 15.73 9.72 1.89
C ILE A 307 15.93 9.15 3.30
N ILE A 308 14.96 8.36 3.76
CA ILE A 308 15.08 7.53 4.97
C ILE A 308 14.94 6.05 4.58
N CYS A 309 15.90 5.23 4.98
CA CYS A 309 15.95 3.79 4.74
C CYS A 309 15.81 3.01 6.05
N PHE A 310 14.78 2.18 6.14
CA PHE A 310 14.60 1.16 7.16
C PHE A 310 15.02 -0.22 6.62
N TYR A 311 15.82 -0.95 7.37
CA TYR A 311 16.29 -2.30 6.99
C TYR A 311 15.93 -3.36 8.03
N GLU A 312 15.71 -4.58 7.56
CA GLU A 312 15.39 -5.73 8.42
C GLU A 312 16.60 -6.20 9.22
N THR A 313 16.35 -6.74 10.41
CA THR A 313 17.40 -7.32 11.28
C THR A 313 17.03 -8.68 11.83
N ALA A 314 15.94 -9.28 11.35
CA ALA A 314 15.58 -10.66 11.62
C ALA A 314 15.29 -11.41 10.31
N GLU A 315 15.46 -12.72 10.33
CA GLU A 315 15.18 -13.57 9.16
C GLU A 315 13.67 -13.69 8.91
N SER A 316 13.30 -13.83 7.63
CA SER A 316 11.94 -14.14 7.21
C SER A 316 11.79 -15.63 6.95
N PRO A 317 10.67 -16.27 7.33
CA PRO A 317 10.37 -17.61 6.85
C PRO A 317 10.20 -17.58 5.32
N THR A 318 10.72 -18.60 4.64
CA THR A 318 10.65 -18.70 3.17
C THR A 318 9.43 -19.48 2.69
N ALA A 319 9.14 -19.39 1.40
CA ALA A 319 8.04 -20.13 0.80
C ALA A 319 8.39 -21.62 0.64
N GLN A 320 7.48 -22.50 1.07
CA GLN A 320 7.57 -23.95 0.89
C GLN A 320 6.16 -24.53 0.64
N GLN A 321 6.07 -25.62 -0.13
CA GLN A 321 4.80 -26.34 -0.28
C GLN A 321 4.52 -27.26 0.92
N ASP A 322 3.29 -27.25 1.40
CA ASP A 322 2.80 -28.28 2.32
C ASP A 322 2.54 -29.62 1.62
N LYS A 323 2.16 -30.65 2.38
CA LYS A 323 1.90 -32.00 1.85
C LYS A 323 0.78 -32.03 0.80
N GLU A 324 -0.07 -31.01 0.78
CA GLU A 324 -1.18 -30.85 -0.16
C GLU A 324 -0.80 -29.95 -1.37
N GLY A 325 0.47 -29.56 -1.50
CA GLY A 325 0.96 -28.75 -2.62
C GLY A 325 0.66 -27.25 -2.49
N ARG A 326 0.20 -26.77 -1.32
CA ARG A 326 -0.12 -25.35 -1.10
C ARG A 326 1.10 -24.60 -0.60
N TRP A 327 1.36 -23.44 -1.17
CA TRP A 327 2.44 -22.55 -0.72
C TRP A 327 2.16 -21.96 0.67
N ARG A 328 3.15 -22.08 1.56
CA ARG A 328 3.14 -21.56 2.93
C ARG A 328 4.46 -20.83 3.21
N MET A 329 4.41 -19.80 4.04
CA MET A 329 5.60 -19.06 4.51
C MET A 329 6.11 -19.69 5.82
N ASN A 330 6.57 -20.93 5.74
CA ASN A 330 7.08 -21.71 6.88
C ASN A 330 8.31 -22.55 6.51
N GLY A 331 8.95 -22.25 5.38
CA GLY A 331 10.23 -22.83 5.00
C GLY A 331 11.38 -22.29 5.85
N PRO A 332 12.62 -22.78 5.61
CA PRO A 332 13.81 -22.34 6.33
C PRO A 332 13.96 -20.81 6.32
N PRO A 333 14.22 -20.17 7.47
CA PRO A 333 14.35 -18.73 7.54
C PRO A 333 15.61 -18.24 6.82
N THR A 334 15.54 -17.04 6.22
CA THR A 334 16.67 -16.36 5.57
C THR A 334 16.53 -14.85 5.70
N VAL A 335 17.64 -14.11 5.62
CA VAL A 335 17.61 -12.66 5.41
C VAL A 335 17.30 -12.43 3.93
N LEU A 336 16.12 -11.88 3.64
CA LEU A 336 15.68 -11.69 2.27
C LEU A 336 16.37 -10.49 1.62
N VAL A 337 16.56 -9.42 2.37
CA VAL A 337 17.19 -8.18 1.91
C VAL A 337 18.26 -7.76 2.91
N THR A 338 19.53 -7.92 2.51
CA THR A 338 20.66 -7.49 3.36
C THR A 338 20.65 -5.98 3.60
N LYS A 339 21.25 -5.50 4.70
CA LYS A 339 21.43 -4.06 4.96
C LYS A 339 22.06 -3.33 3.77
N ALA A 340 23.06 -3.94 3.12
CA ALA A 340 23.74 -3.36 1.95
C ALA A 340 22.82 -3.19 0.74
N SER A 341 21.80 -4.05 0.59
CA SER A 341 20.78 -3.93 -0.44
C SER A 341 19.65 -2.98 -0.03
N ALA A 342 19.28 -2.96 1.26
CA ALA A 342 18.18 -2.14 1.79
C ALA A 342 18.50 -0.63 1.88
N VAL A 343 19.77 -0.25 1.92
CA VAL A 343 20.22 1.14 2.11
C VAL A 343 20.74 1.72 0.80
N HIS A 344 20.10 2.79 0.33
CA HIS A 344 20.53 3.55 -0.84
C HIS A 344 20.23 5.04 -0.68
N CYS A 345 20.82 5.61 0.38
CA CYS A 345 20.84 7.02 0.70
C CYS A 345 22.05 7.73 0.06
N ARG A 346 22.01 9.05 -0.03
CA ARG A 346 23.15 9.87 -0.50
C ARG A 346 24.16 10.09 0.62
N SER A 347 25.34 10.62 0.29
CA SER A 347 26.46 10.74 1.23
C SER A 347 26.16 11.57 2.49
N TRP A 348 25.22 12.51 2.42
CA TRP A 348 24.76 13.34 3.55
C TRP A 348 23.57 12.74 4.31
N GLU A 349 23.13 11.53 3.97
CA GLU A 349 21.98 10.81 4.54
C GLU A 349 22.41 9.41 5.05
N LEU A 350 23.66 9.29 5.54
CA LEU A 350 24.24 8.04 6.05
C LEU A 350 24.33 7.98 7.58
N ASP A 351 23.69 8.93 8.27
CA ASP A 351 23.61 8.95 9.72
C ASP A 351 22.47 8.06 10.27
N ASP A 352 22.38 7.97 11.60
CA ASP A 352 21.37 7.18 12.30
C ASP A 352 19.94 7.77 12.21
N ILE A 353 19.78 8.98 11.64
CA ILE A 353 18.49 9.63 11.37
C ILE A 353 17.92 9.18 10.01
N HIS A 354 18.78 8.77 9.09
CA HIS A 354 18.35 8.34 7.76
C HIS A 354 18.45 6.82 7.59
N VAL A 355 19.38 6.14 8.25
CA VAL A 355 19.59 4.70 8.10
C VAL A 355 19.22 3.95 9.38
N CYS A 356 18.11 3.22 9.34
CA CYS A 356 17.41 2.78 10.53
C CYS A 356 17.23 1.25 10.57
N PRO A 357 17.71 0.55 11.61
CA PRO A 357 17.33 -0.85 11.81
C PRO A 357 15.89 -0.95 12.30
N ILE A 358 15.17 -1.99 11.88
CA ILE A 358 13.95 -2.45 12.55
C ILE A 358 14.13 -3.91 12.93
N ALA A 359 13.86 -4.22 14.20
CA ALA A 359 13.97 -5.56 14.82
C ALA A 359 12.89 -6.54 14.33
N ARG A 360 12.77 -6.71 13.01
CA ARG A 360 11.77 -7.55 12.34
C ARG A 360 12.29 -8.17 11.06
N SER A 361 11.52 -9.16 10.60
CA SER A 361 11.64 -9.77 9.28
C SER A 361 11.10 -8.85 8.17
N HIS A 362 11.51 -9.09 6.93
CA HIS A 362 11.12 -8.36 5.73
C HIS A 362 9.61 -8.24 5.56
N SER A 363 8.89 -9.31 5.89
CA SER A 363 7.42 -9.36 5.79
C SER A 363 6.70 -8.60 6.91
N GLU A 364 7.39 -8.30 8.01
CA GLU A 364 6.84 -7.67 9.21
C GLU A 364 7.37 -6.25 9.46
N ILE A 365 8.39 -5.81 8.71
CA ILE A 365 9.04 -4.51 8.87
C ILE A 365 8.08 -3.32 8.76
N VAL A 366 6.96 -3.47 8.06
CA VAL A 366 5.90 -2.45 7.89
C VAL A 366 4.60 -2.77 8.66
N LYS A 367 4.62 -3.77 9.56
CA LYS A 367 3.45 -4.26 10.30
C LYS A 367 3.50 -3.89 11.77
N PHE A 368 3.10 -2.67 12.10
CA PHE A 368 3.06 -2.21 13.49
C PHE A 368 1.72 -2.55 14.16
N SER A 369 1.80 -2.98 15.41
CA SER A 369 0.65 -3.25 16.28
C SER A 369 0.30 -2.02 17.14
N PRO A 370 -0.84 -1.98 17.85
CA PRO A 370 -1.11 -0.90 18.80
C PRO A 370 -0.03 -0.82 19.88
N ALA A 371 0.44 0.39 20.19
CA ALA A 371 1.47 0.66 21.22
C ALA A 371 2.82 -0.06 20.97
N ASP A 372 3.12 -0.33 19.71
CA ASP A 372 4.35 -0.98 19.28
C ASP A 372 5.54 -0.03 19.37
N SER A 373 6.56 -0.37 20.17
CA SER A 373 7.68 0.53 20.41
C SER A 373 8.48 0.84 19.13
N LEU A 374 8.50 -0.08 18.16
CA LEU A 374 9.18 0.14 16.88
C LEU A 374 8.44 1.14 15.98
N TYR A 375 7.16 1.38 16.24
CA TYR A 375 6.41 2.39 15.52
C TYR A 375 6.86 3.81 15.89
N ASN A 376 7.18 4.07 17.16
CA ASN A 376 7.57 5.40 17.64
C ASN A 376 8.78 5.93 16.86
N ASP A 377 9.79 5.09 16.62
CA ASP A 377 10.97 5.46 15.82
C ASP A 377 10.61 5.85 14.38
N VAL A 378 9.63 5.15 13.78
CA VAL A 378 9.13 5.45 12.43
C VAL A 378 8.31 6.75 12.44
N GLN A 379 7.45 6.93 13.44
CA GLN A 379 6.62 8.10 13.63
C GLN A 379 7.47 9.37 13.76
N ASP A 380 8.49 9.36 14.63
CA ASP A 380 9.35 10.52 14.88
C ASP A 380 10.06 10.97 13.59
N ARG A 381 10.54 10.01 12.80
CA ARG A 381 11.20 10.26 11.51
C ARG A 381 10.23 10.80 10.48
N LEU A 382 9.03 10.24 10.37
CA LEU A 382 7.99 10.71 9.45
C LEU A 382 7.50 12.11 9.83
N LEU A 383 7.33 12.41 11.13
CA LEU A 383 6.94 13.73 11.60
C LEU A 383 8.01 14.77 11.30
N GLY A 384 9.28 14.46 11.60
CA GLY A 384 10.41 15.34 11.28
C GLY A 384 10.54 15.60 9.77
N LEU A 385 10.40 14.54 8.95
CA LEU A 385 10.42 14.65 7.49
C LEU A 385 9.27 15.52 6.97
N ALA A 386 8.05 15.33 7.50
CA ALA A 386 6.89 16.12 7.11
C ALA A 386 7.04 17.61 7.47
N GLN A 387 7.57 17.92 8.64
CA GLN A 387 7.84 19.30 9.05
C GLN A 387 8.86 19.99 8.12
N ARG A 388 9.92 19.28 7.72
CA ARG A 388 10.90 19.80 6.75
C ARG A 388 10.29 20.00 5.36
N ALA A 389 9.46 19.07 4.90
CA ALA A 389 8.77 19.16 3.63
C ALA A 389 7.92 20.43 3.51
N ILE A 390 7.14 20.72 4.56
CA ILE A 390 6.28 21.91 4.64
C ILE A 390 7.14 23.19 4.65
N GLY A 391 8.23 23.19 5.43
CA GLY A 391 9.13 24.34 5.54
C GLY A 391 9.81 24.73 4.22
N ILE A 392 10.04 23.78 3.31
CA ILE A 392 10.62 24.05 1.98
C ILE A 392 9.58 24.66 1.03
N GLN A 393 8.33 24.20 1.08
CA GLN A 393 7.27 24.77 0.24
C GLN A 393 7.00 26.24 0.55
N GLN A 394 7.18 26.67 1.80
CA GLN A 394 7.03 28.09 2.18
C GLN A 394 8.17 29.00 1.65
N ARG A 395 9.23 28.42 1.07
CA ARG A 395 10.41 29.14 0.54
C ARG A 395 10.47 29.18 -1.00
N ILE A 396 9.59 28.45 -1.68
CA ILE A 396 9.42 28.43 -3.14
C ILE A 396 8.19 29.27 -3.47
#